data_AF-A0A141RJ01-F1
#
_entry.id   AF-A0A141RJ01-F1
#
_cell.length_a   1.000
_cell.length_b   1.000
_cell.length_c   1.000
_cell.angle_alpha   90.00
_cell.angle_beta   90.00
_cell.angle_gamma   90.00
#
_symmetry.space_group_name_H-M   'P 1'
#
loop_
_entity.id
_entity.type
_entity.pdbx_description
1 polymer ?
#
loop_
_entity_poly.entity_id
_entity_poly.type
_entity_poly.pdbx_seq_one_letter_code
_entity_poly.pdbx_strand_id
1 'polypeptide(L)' 'MGMGAARACLQAGLNTWGVDINPDNCRALLAAGAKGAGPSAVPFAAEL' A
#
# COMPACT_ATOMS: atom_id res chain seq x y z
N MET A 1 2.26 6.71 -5.17
CA MET A 1 2.26 7.67 -4.03
C MET A 1 3.48 7.39 -3.17
N GLY A 2 4.13 8.41 -2.59
CA GLY A 2 5.23 8.18 -1.64
C GLY A 2 4.74 7.55 -0.32
N MET A 3 5.62 6.86 0.41
CA MET A 3 5.27 6.13 1.64
C MET A 3 4.61 7.03 2.71
N GLY A 4 5.01 8.31 2.81
CA GLY A 4 4.42 9.26 3.77
C GLY A 4 2.93 9.52 3.52
N ALA A 5 2.52 9.66 2.25
CA ALA A 5 1.11 9.84 1.91
C ALA A 5 0.29 8.58 2.21
N ALA A 6 0.83 7.40 1.89
CA ALA A 6 0.15 6.14 2.18
C ALA A 6 -0.07 5.94 3.69
N ARG A 7 0.92 6.29 4.52
CA ARG A 7 0.77 6.25 5.98
C ARG A 7 -0.27 7.24 6.50
N ALA A 8 -0.35 8.43 5.92
CA ALA A 8 -1.39 9.40 6.30
C ALA A 8 -2.79 8.88 5.95
N CYS A 9 -2.98 8.25 4.79
CA CYS A 9 -4.25 7.61 4.41
C CYS A 9 -4.64 6.48 5.38
N LEU A 10 -3.67 5.65 5.77
CA LEU A 10 -3.87 4.60 6.76
C LEU A 10 -4.28 5.15 8.13
N GLN A 11 -3.60 6.20 8.60
CA GLN A 11 -3.95 6.87 9.87
C GLN A 11 -5.34 7.51 9.82
N ALA A 12 -5.77 7.98 8.65
CA ALA A 12 -7.12 8.48 8.43
C ALA A 12 -8.19 7.37 8.33
N GLY A 13 -7.80 6.09 8.44
CA GLY A 13 -8.70 4.94 8.36
C GLY A 13 -9.13 4.60 6.93
N LEU A 14 -8.45 5.12 5.92
CA LEU A 14 -8.76 4.82 4.51
C LEU A 14 -8.19 3.47 4.11
N ASN A 15 -8.95 2.72 3.31
CA ASN A 15 -8.41 1.57 2.62
C ASN A 15 -7.28 2.03 1.69
N THR A 16 -6.08 1.54 1.96
CA THR A 16 -4.87 1.99 1.28
C THR A 16 -4.18 0.77 0.66
N TRP A 17 -3.80 0.92 -0.60
CA TRP A 17 -2.99 -0.03 -1.34
C TRP A 17 -1.75 0.66 -1.89
N GLY A 18 -0.70 -0.08 -2.18
CA GLY A 18 0.50 0.50 -2.80
C GLY A 18 1.21 -0.42 -3.76
N VAL A 19 1.75 0.18 -4.82
CA VAL A 19 2.59 -0.50 -5.80
C VAL A 19 4.00 0.04 -5.67
N ASP A 20 4.96 -0.84 -5.45
CA ASP A 20 6.38 -0.50 -5.42
C ASP A 20 7.21 -1.67 -5.95
N ILE A 21 8.22 -1.39 -6.76
CA ILE A 21 9.14 -2.40 -7.27
C ILE A 21 10.08 -2.92 -6.17
N ASN A 22 10.31 -2.12 -5.12
CA ASN A 22 11.11 -2.51 -3.99
C ASN A 22 10.28 -3.38 -3.03
N PRO A 23 10.64 -4.66 -2.84
CA PRO A 23 9.91 -5.56 -1.96
C PRO A 23 9.94 -5.11 -0.48
N ASP A 24 10.98 -4.39 -0.04
CA ASP A 24 11.05 -3.84 1.32
C ASP A 24 10.00 -2.76 1.56
N ASN A 25 9.76 -1.89 0.57
CA ASN A 25 8.73 -0.86 0.66
C ASN A 25 7.32 -1.48 0.70
N CYS A 26 7.08 -2.53 -0.09
CA CYS A 26 5.83 -3.28 -0.06
C CYS A 26 5.59 -3.90 1.33
N ARG A 27 6.62 -4.56 1.90
CA ARG A 27 6.55 -5.11 3.26
C ARG A 27 6.28 -4.04 4.31
N ALA A 28 6.96 -2.91 4.23
CA ALA A 28 6.77 -1.80 5.16
C ALA A 28 5.35 -1.21 5.07
N LEU A 29 4.75 -1.17 3.88
CA LEU A 29 3.39 -0.68 3.68
C LEU A 29 2.34 -1.65 4.20
N LEU A 30 2.53 -2.96 3.98
CA LEU A 30 1.68 -4.01 4.58
C LEU A 30 1.77 -4.00 6.11
N ALA A 31 2.98 -3.89 6.66
CA ALA A 31 3.19 -3.79 8.10
C ALA A 31 2.54 -2.53 8.71
N ALA A 32 2.38 -1.47 7.92
CA ALA A 32 1.67 -0.26 8.34
C ALA A 32 0.13 -0.40 8.31
N GLY A 33 -0.41 -1.52 7.80
CA GLY A 33 -1.85 -1.79 7.77
C GLY A 33 -2.51 -1.62 6.40
N ALA A 34 -1.74 -1.54 5.31
CA ALA A 34 -2.32 -1.54 3.97
C ALA A 34 -3.04 -2.85 3.65
N LYS A 35 -4.14 -2.74 2.90
CA LYS A 35 -4.91 -3.91 2.45
C LYS A 35 -4.14 -4.75 1.43
N GLY A 36 -3.31 -4.12 0.62
CA GLY A 36 -2.45 -4.81 -0.32
C GLY A 36 -1.27 -3.95 -0.74
N ALA A 37 -0.10 -4.59 -0.87
CA ALA A 37 1.04 -3.98 -1.50
C ALA A 37 1.85 -5.01 -2.29
N GLY A 38 2.39 -4.59 -3.42
CA GLY A 38 3.18 -5.48 -4.27
C GLY A 38 3.82 -4.77 -5.46
N PRO A 39 4.53 -5.51 -6.32
CA PRO A 39 5.18 -4.96 -7.52
C PRO A 39 4.18 -4.56 -8.61
N SER A 40 2.90 -4.91 -8.46
CA SER A 40 1.82 -4.59 -9.40
C SER A 40 0.51 -4.38 -8.65
N ALA A 41 -0.36 -3.52 -9.20
CA ALA A 41 -1.72 -3.32 -8.68
C ALA A 41 -2.70 -4.42 -9.11
N VAL A 42 -2.38 -5.19 -10.16
CA VAL A 42 -3.24 -6.23 -10.71
C VAL A 42 -3.90 -7.12 -9.65
N PRO A 43 -3.19 -7.67 -8.64
CA PRO A 43 -3.79 -8.56 -7.65
C PRO A 43 -4.85 -7.91 -6.75
N PHE A 44 -4.85 -6.58 -6.59
CA PHE A 44 -5.82 -5.86 -5.74
C PHE A 44 -6.61 -4.80 -6.51
N ALA A 45 -6.49 -4.75 -7.84
CA ALA A 45 -7.21 -3.81 -8.69
C ALA A 45 -8.73 -4.04 -8.66
N ALA A 46 -9.18 -5.27 -8.38
CA ALA A 46 -10.60 -5.60 -8.25
C ALA A 46 -11.23 -5.05 -6.95
N GLU A 47 -10.42 -4.65 -5.97
CA GLU A 47 -10.87 -4.14 -4.67
C GLU A 47 -10.70 -2.62 -4.51
N LEU A 48 -10.16 -1.97 -5.55
CA LEU A 48 -9.83 -0.54 -5.57
C LEU A 48 -11.07 0.34 -5.76
#